data_AF-A0A8T0EII9-F1
#
_entry.id   AF-A0A8T0EII9-F1
#
_cell.length_a   1.000
_cell.length_b   1.000
_cell.length_c   1.000
_cell.angle_alpha   90.00
_cell.angle_beta   90.00
_cell.angle_gamma   90.00
#
_symmetry.space_group_name_H-M   'P 1'
#
loop_
_entity.id
_entity.type
_entity.pdbx_description
1 polymer ?
#
loop_
_entity_poly.entity_id
_entity_poly.type
_entity_poly.pdbx_seq_one_letter_code
_entity_poly.pdbx_strand_id
1 'polypeptide(L)'
;MSDLSTTSKSPPSNISQEEELVLNDTFVQPEPFTNSSKEHPKQWTSSTYNSAQRTSGRSSSSTYHSRSEKNRSSVSKSSTTPQSCANTKIVAIVEGRGIARGEIGMACIDIKNPVLLLSQFADTQAYLRLAVQLNVLKPLEVVMPNTSLEYGSKTKLICRIKELFPDMTTVTVQRKYFNETKGLQYIQELCATEYKTVEIEVSLKYYCLAACAALLKYFEFKQNATYATNSLKIVYCTIADTTMISMATARNLELVTNELGKVEHCLYGVLNHTLTPGGDRLLRANILQPPCDLNTINTRLDCISELIEKEELFYNLKSVIGKFVDTENLLSLCVQIPKEENVRSCEQKIANVICMKHTLELVKPLHNCLSSCSNGLFQTYFRILSDERFLKLQEKISLVIHTDARWQKGVLNMHMQKCFAVKPNINGLLDVARRAYSESVNDVSDIVKQLEKQYNLPLQVGYSSVRGFFIQIPCKLLSPQKELPSVFLKVNKYKNFITCTTEDLIKLNDRIRESLNEIYLMSDFFFVKK
;
A
#
# COMPACT_ATOMS: atom_id res chain seq x y z
N MET A 1 57.17 -25.14 -26.82
CA MET A 1 57.83 -23.94 -27.38
C MET A 1 56.76 -23.21 -28.17
N SER A 2 56.06 -22.24 -27.56
CA SER A 2 56.43 -20.80 -27.51
C SER A 2 56.38 -20.19 -28.93
N ASP A 3 55.65 -19.12 -29.24
CA ASP A 3 54.99 -18.13 -28.40
C ASP A 3 54.12 -17.17 -29.27
N LEU A 4 53.08 -16.63 -28.62
CA LEU A 4 52.55 -15.25 -28.69
C LEU A 4 52.07 -14.60 -30.01
N SER A 5 50.75 -14.38 -30.10
CA SER A 5 50.19 -13.04 -30.36
C SER A 5 48.80 -12.90 -29.70
N THR A 6 48.78 -12.19 -28.59
CA THR A 6 47.62 -11.78 -27.78
C THR A 6 46.83 -10.65 -28.45
N THR A 7 45.52 -10.82 -28.63
CA THR A 7 44.56 -9.71 -28.78
C THR A 7 43.50 -9.82 -27.69
N SER A 8 43.61 -8.94 -26.70
CA SER A 8 42.67 -8.70 -25.61
C SER A 8 41.33 -8.18 -26.15
N LYS A 9 40.24 -8.91 -25.91
CA LYS A 9 38.87 -8.40 -26.03
C LYS A 9 38.52 -7.62 -24.76
N SER A 10 38.32 -6.32 -24.90
CA SER A 10 37.70 -5.44 -23.92
C SER A 10 36.22 -5.82 -23.69
N PRO A 11 35.67 -5.62 -22.48
CA PRO A 11 34.25 -5.83 -22.20
C PRO A 11 33.42 -4.71 -22.85
N PRO A 12 32.13 -4.93 -23.18
CA PRO A 12 31.27 -3.83 -23.60
C PRO A 12 31.01 -2.94 -22.37
N SER A 13 31.49 -1.70 -22.49
CA SER A 13 31.40 -0.62 -21.52
C SER A 13 30.00 -0.01 -21.48
N ASN A 14 29.55 0.22 -20.24
CA ASN A 14 28.81 1.38 -19.75
C ASN A 14 27.61 1.89 -20.55
N ILE A 15 26.44 1.66 -19.94
CA ILE A 15 25.24 2.46 -20.07
C ILE A 15 25.62 3.95 -19.88
N SER A 16 25.22 4.78 -20.82
CA SER A 16 25.48 6.22 -20.84
C SER A 16 24.69 6.90 -19.72
N GLN A 17 25.29 7.88 -19.04
CA GLN A 17 24.72 8.62 -17.89
C GLN A 17 23.37 9.33 -18.18
N GLU A 18 22.93 9.41 -19.44
CA GLU A 18 21.62 9.94 -19.83
C GLU A 18 20.46 8.93 -19.66
N GLU A 19 20.73 7.63 -19.59
CA GLU A 19 19.71 6.56 -19.56
C GLU A 19 19.25 6.19 -18.12
N GLU A 20 19.98 6.63 -17.10
CA GLU A 20 19.64 6.42 -15.68
C GLU A 20 18.63 7.47 -15.15
N LEU A 21 18.41 8.57 -15.90
CA LEU A 21 17.52 9.68 -15.53
C LEU A 21 16.02 9.34 -15.66
N VAL A 22 15.62 8.50 -16.62
CA VAL A 22 14.20 8.28 -16.97
C VAL A 22 13.41 7.48 -15.90
N LEU A 23 14.11 6.74 -15.04
CA LEU A 23 13.50 5.89 -13.99
C LEU A 23 13.23 6.62 -12.67
N ASN A 24 13.77 7.84 -12.50
CA ASN A 24 13.53 8.70 -11.34
C ASN A 24 12.45 9.77 -11.58
N ASP A 25 11.90 9.86 -12.80
CA ASP A 25 11.02 10.93 -13.30
C ASP A 25 9.58 10.95 -12.74
N THR A 26 9.35 10.41 -11.54
CA THR A 26 8.15 10.78 -10.75
C THR A 26 8.40 12.01 -9.86
N PHE A 27 9.64 12.45 -9.69
CA PHE A 27 10.02 13.74 -9.07
C PHE A 27 11.41 14.16 -9.62
N VAL A 28 11.48 15.18 -10.48
CA VAL A 28 12.77 15.70 -11.03
C VAL A 28 13.37 16.77 -10.11
N GLN A 29 14.69 16.71 -9.88
CA GLN A 29 15.59 17.86 -9.65
C GLN A 29 16.69 17.84 -10.73
N PRO A 30 17.06 19.00 -11.33
CA PRO A 30 18.22 19.11 -12.22
C PRO A 30 19.47 19.75 -11.56
N GLU A 31 20.65 19.41 -12.10
CA GLU A 31 22.00 19.94 -11.80
C GLU A 31 22.16 21.46 -12.07
N PRO A 32 23.16 22.14 -11.46
CA PRO A 32 23.24 23.60 -11.42
C PRO A 32 24.09 24.20 -12.54
N PHE A 33 23.58 25.19 -13.29
CA PHE A 33 24.43 26.03 -14.14
C PHE A 33 24.09 27.53 -14.13
N THR A 34 25.10 28.28 -13.67
CA THR A 34 25.67 29.56 -14.16
C THR A 34 24.77 30.73 -14.62
N ASN A 35 24.94 31.85 -13.92
CA ASN A 35 24.43 33.20 -14.16
C ASN A 35 24.70 33.77 -15.56
N SER A 36 23.64 34.20 -16.25
CA SER A 36 23.49 35.45 -17.03
C SER A 36 22.01 35.51 -17.44
N SER A 37 21.20 36.57 -17.45
CA SER A 37 21.40 38.01 -17.46
C SER A 37 20.14 38.71 -16.89
N LYS A 38 20.28 40.00 -16.59
CA LYS A 38 19.35 40.92 -15.94
C LYS A 38 18.07 41.18 -16.73
N GLU A 39 16.92 41.29 -16.05
CA GLU A 39 15.88 42.30 -16.33
C GLU A 39 14.87 42.43 -15.17
N HIS A 40 14.45 43.67 -14.86
CA HIS A 40 13.69 44.08 -13.67
C HIS A 40 12.16 43.90 -13.79
N PRO A 41 11.41 43.65 -12.69
CA PRO A 41 9.95 43.46 -12.73
C PRO A 41 9.16 44.77 -12.59
N LYS A 42 8.03 44.88 -13.31
CA LYS A 42 7.03 45.95 -13.17
C LYS A 42 5.97 45.56 -12.11
N GLN A 43 5.74 46.48 -11.19
CA GLN A 43 4.74 46.43 -10.11
C GLN A 43 3.31 46.59 -10.65
N TRP A 44 2.34 45.87 -10.07
CA TRP A 44 0.93 46.23 -10.14
C TRP A 44 0.33 46.29 -8.74
N THR A 45 -0.38 47.40 -8.50
CA THR A 45 -0.91 47.88 -7.22
C THR A 45 -2.30 47.31 -6.90
N SER A 46 -2.51 47.16 -5.60
CA SER A 46 -3.74 46.76 -4.89
C SER A 46 -4.92 47.71 -5.07
N SER A 47 -6.14 47.15 -5.15
CA SER A 47 -7.39 47.87 -4.90
C SER A 47 -8.27 47.13 -3.89
N THR A 48 -8.50 47.80 -2.76
CA THR A 48 -9.37 47.44 -1.64
C THR A 48 -10.84 47.65 -2.00
N TYR A 49 -11.72 46.71 -1.64
CA TYR A 49 -13.16 46.97 -1.57
C TYR A 49 -13.70 46.54 -0.20
N ASN A 50 -14.12 47.54 0.56
CA ASN A 50 -14.95 47.42 1.76
C ASN A 50 -16.43 47.43 1.35
N SER A 51 -17.26 46.57 1.95
CA SER A 51 -18.69 46.87 2.11
C SER A 51 -19.32 46.16 3.32
N ALA A 52 -19.56 46.98 4.33
CA ALA A 52 -20.75 47.11 5.19
C ALA A 52 -21.42 45.86 5.79
N GLN A 53 -21.39 45.86 7.13
CA GLN A 53 -22.30 45.18 8.06
C GLN A 53 -23.77 45.63 7.85
N ARG A 54 -24.71 44.69 7.98
CA ARG A 54 -26.08 44.97 8.42
C ARG A 54 -26.49 44.00 9.53
N THR A 55 -26.81 44.59 10.66
CA THR A 55 -27.43 44.00 11.84
C THR A 55 -28.95 43.90 11.65
N SER A 56 -29.55 42.76 12.02
CA SER A 56 -30.90 42.75 12.58
C SER A 56 -31.09 41.51 13.45
N GLY A 57 -31.29 41.75 14.75
CA GLY A 57 -31.72 40.73 15.69
C GLY A 57 -33.22 40.47 15.58
N ARG A 58 -33.62 39.23 15.86
CA ARG A 58 -34.92 38.96 16.48
C ARG A 58 -34.88 37.65 17.24
N SER A 59 -35.07 37.79 18.54
CA SER A 59 -35.24 36.72 19.52
C SER A 59 -36.65 36.14 19.43
N SER A 60 -36.78 34.82 19.53
CA SER A 60 -38.01 34.18 19.99
C SER A 60 -37.67 32.86 20.68
N SER A 61 -37.93 32.84 21.98
CA SER A 61 -37.91 31.67 22.85
C SER A 61 -39.20 30.85 22.68
N SER A 62 -39.11 29.52 22.61
CA SER A 62 -40.04 28.63 23.32
C SER A 62 -39.49 27.21 23.51
N THR A 63 -39.37 26.86 24.79
CA THR A 63 -39.88 25.66 25.46
C THR A 63 -39.60 24.25 24.92
N TYR A 64 -38.85 23.54 25.76
CA TYR A 64 -38.76 22.08 25.94
C TYR A 64 -40.00 21.26 25.61
N HIS A 65 -39.81 20.22 24.80
CA HIS A 65 -40.52 18.94 24.94
C HIS A 65 -39.58 17.76 24.62
N SER A 66 -39.36 16.94 25.65
CA SER A 66 -38.71 15.64 25.58
C SER A 66 -39.60 14.64 24.85
N ARG A 67 -39.07 13.96 23.82
CA ARG A 67 -39.61 12.67 23.39
C ARG A 67 -38.48 11.74 22.98
N SER A 68 -38.42 10.63 23.70
CA SER A 68 -37.64 9.43 23.44
C SER A 68 -38.16 8.74 22.18
N GLU A 69 -37.28 8.47 21.22
CA GLU A 69 -37.61 7.58 20.10
C GLU A 69 -36.50 6.56 19.84
N LYS A 70 -36.99 5.33 19.69
CA LYS A 70 -36.28 4.06 19.69
C LYS A 70 -35.54 3.85 18.38
N ASN A 71 -34.37 3.24 18.50
CA ASN A 71 -33.56 2.64 17.43
C ASN A 71 -34.41 1.91 16.38
N ARG A 72 -34.41 2.43 15.15
CA ARG A 72 -34.71 1.68 13.93
C ARG A 72 -33.49 1.78 13.01
N SER A 73 -32.65 0.75 13.04
CA SER A 73 -31.60 0.54 12.06
C SER A 73 -32.23 0.04 10.75
N SER A 74 -32.36 0.94 9.79
CA SER A 74 -32.72 0.60 8.41
C SER A 74 -31.49 0.03 7.69
N VAL A 75 -31.63 -1.21 7.24
CA VAL A 75 -30.66 -1.95 6.44
C VAL A 75 -30.59 -1.33 5.04
N SER A 76 -29.50 -0.63 4.74
CA SER A 76 -29.17 -0.14 3.40
C SER A 76 -28.36 -1.17 2.61
N LYS A 77 -28.70 -1.24 1.33
CA LYS A 77 -28.30 -2.23 0.33
C LYS A 77 -26.82 -2.13 -0.02
N SER A 78 -26.26 -3.26 -0.42
CA SER A 78 -24.93 -3.44 -1.00
C SER A 78 -24.72 -2.54 -2.23
N SER A 79 -24.03 -1.43 -2.04
CA SER A 79 -23.24 -0.77 -3.08
C SER A 79 -21.78 -1.08 -2.82
N THR A 80 -21.07 -1.45 -3.88
CA THR A 80 -19.61 -1.58 -3.93
C THR A 80 -19.02 -0.23 -3.56
N THR A 81 -18.73 -0.01 -2.29
CA THR A 81 -17.97 1.14 -1.84
C THR A 81 -16.56 1.00 -2.38
N PRO A 82 -15.97 2.04 -3.00
CA PRO A 82 -14.53 2.05 -3.22
C PRO A 82 -13.91 1.87 -1.85
N GLN A 83 -13.12 0.81 -1.72
CA GLN A 83 -12.47 0.42 -0.49
C GLN A 83 -11.66 1.62 0.00
N SER A 84 -12.18 2.33 1.01
CA SER A 84 -11.50 3.47 1.64
C SER A 84 -10.11 2.98 2.03
N CYS A 85 -9.09 3.42 1.30
CA CYS A 85 -7.72 3.03 1.54
C CYS A 85 -7.34 3.64 2.90
N ALA A 86 -7.36 2.82 3.96
CA ALA A 86 -6.89 3.23 5.27
C ALA A 86 -5.46 3.79 5.12
N ASN A 87 -5.23 5.00 5.63
CA ASN A 87 -3.91 5.66 5.57
C ASN A 87 -2.86 4.76 6.22
N THR A 88 -1.76 4.49 5.52
CA THR A 88 -0.69 3.58 5.95
C THR A 88 0.68 4.25 6.05
N LYS A 89 0.71 5.58 5.86
CA LYS A 89 1.94 6.38 5.90
C LYS A 89 2.23 6.86 7.32
N ILE A 90 3.48 6.73 7.74
CA ILE A 90 3.99 7.31 8.97
C ILE A 90 5.00 8.39 8.58
N VAL A 91 4.88 9.57 9.18
CA VAL A 91 5.75 10.71 8.89
C VAL A 91 6.47 11.14 10.15
N ALA A 92 7.79 11.25 10.11
CA ALA A 92 8.58 11.87 11.18
C ALA A 92 8.96 13.30 10.78
N ILE A 93 8.85 14.23 11.73
CA ILE A 93 9.13 15.65 11.53
C ILE A 93 10.05 16.17 12.63
N VAL A 94 11.03 16.98 12.24
CA VAL A 94 11.89 17.72 13.16
C VAL A 94 12.07 19.16 12.66
N GLU A 95 12.00 20.13 13.57
CA GLU A 95 12.30 21.55 13.31
C GLU A 95 13.69 21.89 13.87
N GLY A 96 14.46 22.65 13.09
CA GLY A 96 15.73 23.22 13.53
C GLY A 96 15.57 24.22 14.69
N ARG A 97 16.64 24.38 15.47
CA ARG A 97 16.71 25.29 16.61
C ARG A 97 17.79 26.35 16.37
N GLY A 98 17.70 27.48 17.07
CA GLY A 98 18.69 28.56 16.96
C GLY A 98 18.70 29.17 15.56
N ILE A 99 19.87 29.14 14.91
CA ILE A 99 20.10 29.73 13.58
C ILE A 99 19.33 28.99 12.48
N ALA A 100 19.08 27.69 12.67
CA ALA A 100 18.33 26.85 11.73
C ALA A 100 16.82 26.81 12.03
N ARG A 101 16.30 27.76 12.82
CA ARG A 101 14.87 27.82 13.13
C ARG A 101 14.05 28.06 11.86
N GLY A 102 12.99 27.28 11.69
CA GLY A 102 12.15 27.28 10.48
C GLY A 102 12.63 26.32 9.39
N GLU A 103 13.78 25.68 9.56
CA GLU A 103 14.17 24.55 8.71
C GLU A 103 13.48 23.28 9.22
N ILE A 104 12.78 22.59 8.32
CA ILE A 104 12.00 21.39 8.60
C ILE A 104 12.65 20.21 7.91
N GLY A 105 13.00 19.19 8.70
CA GLY A 105 13.34 17.87 8.21
C GLY A 105 12.13 16.94 8.31
N MET A 106 11.84 16.22 7.24
CA MET A 106 10.74 15.28 7.18
C MET A 106 11.20 13.96 6.55
N ALA A 107 10.76 12.86 7.12
CA ALA A 107 10.88 11.53 6.55
C ALA A 107 9.50 10.85 6.55
N CYS A 108 9.15 10.16 5.48
CA CYS A 108 7.86 9.47 5.34
C CYS A 108 8.09 8.05 4.83
N ILE A 109 7.40 7.09 5.44
CA ILE A 109 7.38 5.70 4.98
C ILE A 109 5.95 5.20 4.89
N ASP A 110 5.64 4.47 3.83
CA ASP A 110 4.35 3.79 3.68
C ASP A 110 4.51 2.32 4.07
N ILE A 111 3.73 1.84 5.05
CA ILE A 111 3.79 0.43 5.47
C ILE A 111 3.46 -0.51 4.31
N LYS A 112 2.70 -0.04 3.31
CA LYS A 112 2.30 -0.84 2.13
C LYS A 112 3.16 -0.56 0.90
N ASN A 113 4.19 0.27 0.98
CA ASN A 113 5.06 0.52 -0.17
C ASN A 113 6.49 0.75 0.37
N PRO A 114 7.51 -0.05 -0.03
CA PRO A 114 8.86 0.03 0.53
C PRO A 114 9.65 1.24 0.00
N VAL A 115 9.03 2.42 0.04
CA VAL A 115 9.58 3.70 -0.38
C VAL A 115 9.71 4.59 0.86
N LEU A 116 10.93 5.05 1.10
CA LEU A 116 11.25 6.04 2.12
C LEU A 116 11.47 7.39 1.44
N LEU A 117 10.57 8.33 1.69
CA LEU A 117 10.66 9.70 1.18
C LEU A 117 11.34 10.58 2.21
N LEU A 118 12.38 11.28 1.79
CA LEU A 118 13.13 12.23 2.60
C LEU A 118 12.94 13.63 2.04
N SER A 119 12.84 14.63 2.91
CA SER A 119 12.81 16.03 2.46
C SER A 119 13.33 16.95 3.55
N GLN A 120 14.00 18.02 3.13
CA GLN A 120 14.45 19.09 4.00
C GLN A 120 14.21 20.43 3.32
N PHE A 121 13.51 21.34 4.00
CA PHE A 121 13.14 22.63 3.42
C PHE A 121 12.96 23.69 4.50
N ALA A 122 13.23 24.95 4.14
CA ALA A 122 12.84 26.09 4.95
C ALA A 122 11.34 26.37 4.80
N ASP A 123 10.67 26.64 5.90
CA ASP A 123 9.27 27.06 5.95
C ASP A 123 9.13 28.40 6.68
N THR A 124 7.98 29.03 6.47
CA THR A 124 7.57 30.25 7.17
C THR A 124 6.94 29.88 8.52
N GLN A 125 6.70 30.89 9.36
CA GLN A 125 6.01 30.69 10.65
C GLN A 125 4.58 30.11 10.50
N ALA A 126 4.00 30.20 9.29
CA ALA A 126 2.68 29.64 8.98
C ALA A 126 2.72 28.14 8.65
N TYR A 127 3.91 27.54 8.47
CA TYR A 127 4.14 26.14 8.10
C TYR A 127 3.34 25.68 6.88
N LEU A 128 3.22 26.56 5.87
CA LEU A 128 2.32 26.33 4.75
C LEU A 128 2.85 25.22 3.83
N ARG A 129 4.18 25.15 3.65
CA ARG A 129 4.80 24.08 2.83
C ARG A 129 4.61 22.73 3.49
N LEU A 130 4.87 22.66 4.80
CA LEU A 130 4.62 21.44 5.57
C LEU A 130 3.14 21.04 5.56
N ALA A 131 2.23 21.99 5.70
CA ALA A 131 0.79 21.71 5.67
C ALA A 131 0.34 21.09 4.34
N VAL A 132 0.87 21.59 3.22
CA VAL A 132 0.60 21.01 1.89
C VAL A 132 1.14 19.59 1.82
N GLN A 133 2.38 19.34 2.26
CA GLN A 133 2.97 18.00 2.26
C GLN A 133 2.15 17.01 3.11
N LEU A 134 1.72 17.41 4.31
CA LEU A 134 0.86 16.59 5.16
C LEU A 134 -0.51 16.31 4.53
N ASN A 135 -1.09 17.26 3.82
CA ASN A 135 -2.36 17.08 3.11
C ASN A 135 -2.23 16.11 1.92
N VAL A 136 -1.09 16.13 1.23
CA VAL A 136 -0.78 15.20 0.14
C VAL A 136 -0.58 13.79 0.69
N LEU A 137 0.33 13.67 1.66
CA LEU A 137 0.74 12.39 2.24
C LEU A 137 -0.39 11.73 3.03
N LYS A 138 -1.25 12.52 3.69
CA LYS A 138 -2.29 12.05 4.63
C LYS A 138 -1.76 10.95 5.57
N PRO A 139 -0.79 11.27 6.45
CA PRO A 139 -0.22 10.28 7.34
C PRO A 139 -1.25 9.75 8.34
N LEU A 140 -1.09 8.49 8.71
CA LEU A 140 -1.79 7.86 9.82
C LEU A 140 -1.31 8.45 11.15
N GLU A 141 0.02 8.58 11.29
CA GLU A 141 0.68 9.07 12.49
C GLU A 141 1.82 10.02 12.13
N VAL A 142 1.96 11.09 12.91
CA VAL A 142 3.08 12.02 12.82
C VAL A 142 3.95 11.89 14.07
N VAL A 143 5.20 11.46 13.85
CA VAL A 143 6.22 11.26 14.86
C VAL A 143 7.05 12.53 15.03
N MET A 144 7.16 13.01 16.26
CA MET A 144 7.93 14.20 16.62
C MET A 144 8.81 13.94 17.84
N PRO A 145 9.88 14.74 18.07
CA PRO A 145 10.62 14.61 19.30
C PRO A 145 9.74 15.01 20.50
N ASN A 146 9.93 14.35 21.64
CA ASN A 146 9.25 14.67 22.91
C ASN A 146 9.47 16.12 23.35
N THR A 147 10.59 16.71 22.95
CA THR A 147 10.90 18.13 23.13
C THR A 147 9.93 19.07 22.41
N SER A 148 9.13 18.57 21.44
CA SER A 148 8.04 19.34 20.84
C SER A 148 6.90 19.66 21.83
N LEU A 149 6.87 18.97 22.99
CA LEU A 149 5.94 19.16 24.09
C LEU A 149 6.62 19.68 25.39
N GLU A 150 7.85 20.21 25.29
CA GLU A 150 8.64 20.63 26.47
C GLU A 150 7.89 21.65 27.38
N TYR A 151 7.92 21.41 28.69
CA TYR A 151 7.41 22.29 29.77
C TYR A 151 5.92 22.68 29.72
N GLY A 152 5.05 21.83 29.17
CA GLY A 152 3.61 22.11 29.08
C GLY A 152 3.24 23.18 28.04
N SER A 153 4.23 23.80 27.38
CA SER A 153 4.04 24.71 26.27
C SER A 153 4.33 23.98 24.96
N LYS A 154 3.26 23.68 24.22
CA LYS A 154 3.33 23.08 22.89
C LYS A 154 4.15 23.98 21.97
N THR A 155 5.11 23.41 21.23
CA THR A 155 5.81 24.15 20.16
C THR A 155 4.83 24.73 19.13
N LYS A 156 5.19 25.85 18.49
CA LYS A 156 4.35 26.46 17.44
C LYS A 156 4.00 25.45 16.34
N LEU A 157 4.95 24.59 15.98
CA LEU A 157 4.76 23.53 15.00
C LEU A 157 3.65 22.56 15.40
N ILE A 158 3.71 21.94 16.59
CA ILE A 158 2.69 20.96 17.01
C ILE A 158 1.32 21.62 17.20
N CYS A 159 1.26 22.87 17.68
CA CYS A 159 0.01 23.62 17.75
C CYS A 159 -0.58 23.78 16.35
N ARG A 160 0.23 24.24 15.39
CA ARG A 160 -0.25 24.49 14.03
C ARG A 160 -0.71 23.22 13.33
N ILE A 161 0.01 22.12 13.53
CA ILE A 161 -0.38 20.80 13.02
C ILE A 161 -1.74 20.38 13.59
N LYS A 162 -1.96 20.54 14.90
CA LYS A 162 -3.23 20.19 15.55
C LYS A 162 -4.38 21.11 15.15
N GLU A 163 -4.11 22.37 14.86
CA GLU A 163 -5.10 23.32 14.34
C GLU A 163 -5.55 22.96 12.92
N LEU A 164 -4.60 22.61 12.05
CA LEU A 164 -4.89 22.30 10.65
C LEU A 164 -5.44 20.87 10.46
N PHE A 165 -5.01 19.94 11.31
CA PHE A 165 -5.36 18.52 11.23
C PHE A 165 -5.77 17.98 12.61
N PRO A 166 -6.99 18.28 13.09
CA PRO A 166 -7.45 17.85 14.42
C PRO A 166 -7.55 16.33 14.56
N ASP A 167 -7.86 15.62 13.48
CA ASP A 167 -8.03 14.16 13.47
C ASP A 167 -6.69 13.39 13.35
N MET A 168 -5.58 14.11 13.14
CA MET A 168 -4.28 13.47 12.90
C MET A 168 -3.59 13.10 14.21
N THR A 169 -3.22 11.81 14.32
CA THR A 169 -2.55 11.30 15.51
C THR A 169 -1.11 11.80 15.55
N THR A 170 -0.72 12.43 16.65
CA THR A 170 0.66 12.90 16.88
C THR A 170 1.29 12.08 18.00
N VAL A 171 2.44 11.47 17.71
CA VAL A 171 3.19 10.62 18.64
C VAL A 171 4.54 11.24 18.91
N THR A 172 5.03 11.10 20.14
CA THR A 172 6.33 11.63 20.52
C THR A 172 7.33 10.51 20.77
N VAL A 173 8.57 10.75 20.35
CA VAL A 173 9.70 9.82 20.53
C VAL A 173 10.84 10.57 21.21
N GLN A 174 11.66 9.87 22.01
CA GLN A 174 12.78 10.49 22.71
C GLN A 174 13.75 11.16 21.72
N ARG A 175 14.15 12.40 22.00
CA ARG A 175 15.06 13.18 21.15
C ARG A 175 16.35 12.44 20.75
N LYS A 176 16.87 11.54 21.60
CA LYS A 176 18.06 10.72 21.33
C LYS A 176 17.95 9.85 20.06
N TYR A 177 16.74 9.54 19.60
CA TYR A 177 16.52 8.76 18.39
C TYR A 177 16.54 9.59 17.11
N PHE A 178 16.47 10.92 17.22
CA PHE A 178 16.61 11.82 16.09
C PHE A 178 18.10 12.18 15.91
N ASN A 179 18.83 11.25 15.31
CA ASN A 179 20.29 11.34 15.15
C ASN A 179 20.66 11.17 13.67
N GLU A 180 21.38 12.15 13.13
CA GLU A 180 21.80 12.23 11.75
C GLU A 180 22.78 11.12 11.35
N THR A 181 23.72 10.76 12.23
CA THR A 181 24.72 9.72 11.97
C THR A 181 24.05 8.36 11.80
N LYS A 182 23.10 8.03 12.68
CA LYS A 182 22.28 6.82 12.56
C LYS A 182 21.37 6.86 11.35
N GLY A 183 20.84 8.03 11.00
CA GLY A 183 20.02 8.22 9.80
C GLY A 183 20.81 7.86 8.54
N LEU A 184 22.04 8.36 8.43
CA LEU A 184 22.92 8.05 7.31
C LEU A 184 23.30 6.56 7.27
N GLN A 185 23.62 5.96 8.41
CA GLN A 185 23.89 4.51 8.51
C GLN A 185 22.70 3.68 8.00
N TYR A 186 21.47 4.01 8.42
CA TYR A 186 20.29 3.31 7.93
C TYR A 186 20.09 3.46 6.42
N ILE A 187 20.39 4.62 5.86
CA ILE A 187 20.33 4.82 4.41
C ILE A 187 21.36 3.92 3.71
N GLN A 188 22.61 3.91 4.19
CA GLN A 188 23.67 3.06 3.64
C GLN A 188 23.34 1.56 3.68
N GLU A 189 22.73 1.10 4.79
CA GLU A 189 22.39 -0.32 4.98
C GLU A 189 21.13 -0.75 4.21
N LEU A 190 20.10 0.11 4.16
CA LEU A 190 18.78 -0.26 3.66
C LEU A 190 18.52 0.17 2.21
N CYS A 191 19.24 1.16 1.68
CA CYS A 191 19.02 1.66 0.33
C CYS A 191 19.36 0.60 -0.73
N ALA A 192 18.40 0.31 -1.61
CA ALA A 192 18.65 -0.55 -2.76
C ALA A 192 19.74 0.04 -3.66
N THR A 193 20.54 -0.86 -4.28
CA THR A 193 21.77 -0.49 -4.99
C THR A 193 21.54 0.54 -6.09
N GLU A 194 20.41 0.45 -6.77
CA GLU A 194 19.99 1.35 -7.86
C GLU A 194 19.68 2.78 -7.39
N TYR A 195 19.48 3.00 -6.08
CA TYR A 195 19.11 4.31 -5.53
C TYR A 195 20.17 4.90 -4.60
N LYS A 196 21.38 4.32 -4.57
CA LYS A 196 22.45 4.75 -3.64
C LYS A 196 22.95 6.17 -3.86
N THR A 197 22.74 6.74 -5.04
CA THR A 197 23.09 8.14 -5.35
C THR A 197 22.46 9.14 -4.38
N VAL A 198 21.28 8.81 -3.82
CA VAL A 198 20.59 9.64 -2.82
C VAL A 198 21.45 9.90 -1.58
N GLU A 199 22.38 9.01 -1.24
CA GLU A 199 23.27 9.16 -0.08
C GLU A 199 24.09 10.45 -0.15
N ILE A 200 24.61 10.76 -1.35
CA ILE A 200 25.42 11.96 -1.59
C ILE A 200 24.56 13.21 -1.38
N GLU A 201 23.34 13.20 -1.91
CA GLU A 201 22.40 14.34 -1.84
C GLU A 201 21.97 14.65 -0.40
N VAL A 202 21.72 13.62 0.41
CA VAL A 202 21.24 13.79 1.79
C VAL A 202 22.37 13.92 2.82
N SER A 203 23.62 13.66 2.44
CA SER A 203 24.78 13.63 3.35
C SER A 203 24.93 14.89 4.22
N LEU A 204 24.59 16.07 3.69
CA LEU A 204 24.67 17.35 4.39
C LEU A 204 23.32 17.80 5.00
N LYS A 205 22.27 16.99 4.88
CA LYS A 205 20.89 17.33 5.28
C LYS A 205 20.58 16.77 6.67
N TYR A 206 21.10 17.46 7.68
CA TYR A 206 21.01 17.05 9.09
C TYR A 206 19.57 16.68 9.54
N TYR A 207 18.59 17.51 9.22
CA TYR A 207 17.23 17.37 9.76
C TYR A 207 16.45 16.23 9.10
N CYS A 208 16.58 15.99 7.80
CA CYS A 208 15.93 14.83 7.18
C CYS A 208 16.57 13.52 7.65
N LEU A 209 17.90 13.46 7.82
CA LEU A 209 18.60 12.30 8.36
C LEU A 209 18.16 12.00 9.80
N ALA A 210 18.06 13.02 10.64
CA ALA A 210 17.57 12.87 12.00
C ALA A 210 16.11 12.40 12.05
N ALA A 211 15.24 12.90 11.16
CA ALA A 211 13.86 12.42 11.04
C ALA A 211 13.80 10.97 10.56
N CYS A 212 14.63 10.58 9.59
CA CYS A 212 14.75 9.22 9.07
C CYS A 212 15.11 8.23 10.19
N ALA A 213 16.13 8.53 11.00
CA ALA A 213 16.54 7.67 12.10
C ALA A 213 15.42 7.41 13.11
N ALA A 214 14.70 8.47 13.48
CA ALA A 214 13.57 8.36 14.40
C ALA A 214 12.41 7.57 13.79
N LEU A 215 12.11 7.78 12.51
CA LEU A 215 11.05 7.09 11.79
C LEU A 215 11.29 5.58 11.74
N LEU A 216 12.49 5.16 11.32
CA LEU A 216 12.82 3.75 11.19
C LEU A 216 12.87 3.06 12.55
N LYS A 217 13.40 3.72 13.59
CA LYS A 217 13.36 3.18 14.95
C LYS A 217 11.94 3.07 15.49
N TYR A 218 11.08 4.04 15.18
CA TYR A 218 9.67 4.00 15.55
C TYR A 218 8.92 2.88 14.84
N PHE A 219 9.15 2.72 13.55
CA PHE A 219 8.61 1.61 12.76
C PHE A 219 9.03 0.26 13.36
N GLU A 220 10.32 0.09 13.67
CA GLU A 220 10.86 -1.12 14.29
C GLU A 220 10.17 -1.47 15.61
N PHE A 221 9.90 -0.45 16.44
CA PHE A 221 9.21 -0.62 17.71
C PHE A 221 7.71 -0.94 17.53
N LYS A 222 7.03 -0.26 16.61
CA LYS A 222 5.58 -0.42 16.42
C LYS A 222 5.19 -1.70 15.70
N GLN A 223 5.92 -2.05 14.65
CA GLN A 223 5.61 -3.19 13.79
C GLN A 223 6.33 -4.47 14.21
N ASN A 224 7.23 -4.39 15.20
CA ASN A 224 8.11 -5.49 15.59
C ASN A 224 8.82 -6.13 14.38
N ALA A 225 9.21 -5.30 13.42
CA ALA A 225 9.76 -5.70 12.13
C ALA A 225 10.83 -4.71 11.66
N THR A 226 11.81 -5.20 10.93
CA THR A 226 12.87 -4.42 10.30
C THR A 226 12.78 -4.55 8.79
N TYR A 227 13.43 -3.66 8.05
CA TYR A 227 13.55 -3.85 6.60
C TYR A 227 14.82 -4.64 6.27
N ALA A 228 14.77 -5.42 5.20
CA ALA A 228 15.96 -6.10 4.67
C ALA A 228 17.04 -5.09 4.26
N THR A 229 18.28 -5.56 4.15
CA THR A 229 19.38 -4.74 3.63
C THR A 229 19.25 -4.55 2.13
N ASN A 230 19.62 -3.38 1.61
CA ASN A 230 19.57 -3.02 0.19
C ASN A 230 18.20 -3.24 -0.49
N SER A 231 17.10 -2.90 0.18
CA SER A 231 15.76 -3.26 -0.30
C SER A 231 14.74 -2.11 -0.30
N LEU A 232 15.06 -0.98 0.34
CA LEU A 232 14.20 0.20 0.32
C LEU A 232 14.57 1.10 -0.86
N LYS A 233 13.54 1.58 -1.57
CA LYS A 233 13.70 2.72 -2.48
C LYS A 233 13.71 3.99 -1.64
N ILE A 234 14.86 4.66 -1.56
CA ILE A 234 15.00 5.91 -0.80
C ILE A 234 15.06 7.05 -1.80
N VAL A 235 14.18 8.04 -1.65
CA VAL A 235 14.08 9.18 -2.55
C VAL A 235 14.12 10.45 -1.73
N TYR A 236 14.98 11.40 -2.12
CA TYR A 236 14.92 12.75 -1.61
C TYR A 236 14.00 13.59 -2.51
N CYS A 237 12.99 14.22 -1.91
CA CYS A 237 12.00 15.01 -2.60
C CYS A 237 12.18 16.48 -2.25
N THR A 238 12.34 17.28 -3.29
CA THR A 238 12.28 18.74 -3.23
C THR A 238 10.85 19.24 -3.45
N ILE A 239 10.50 20.29 -2.72
CA ILE A 239 9.16 20.87 -2.78
C ILE A 239 8.99 21.79 -4.02
N ALA A 240 10.08 22.15 -4.70
CA ALA A 240 10.06 23.15 -5.77
C ALA A 240 9.41 22.66 -7.07
N ASP A 241 9.39 21.35 -7.32
CA ASP A 241 9.15 20.80 -8.66
C ASP A 241 7.67 20.40 -8.93
N THR A 242 6.78 20.68 -7.97
CA THR A 242 5.34 20.40 -8.09
C THR A 242 4.50 21.63 -7.75
N THR A 243 3.29 21.69 -8.32
CA THR A 243 2.38 22.80 -8.05
C THR A 243 1.88 22.71 -6.60
N MET A 244 2.15 23.75 -5.82
CA MET A 244 1.72 23.83 -4.42
C MET A 244 0.24 24.21 -4.33
N ILE A 245 -0.63 23.23 -4.13
CA ILE A 245 -2.06 23.44 -3.92
C ILE A 245 -2.34 23.53 -2.41
N SER A 246 -2.85 24.68 -1.96
CA SER A 246 -3.23 24.86 -0.56
C SER A 246 -4.40 23.93 -0.17
N MET A 247 -4.49 23.58 1.12
CA MET A 247 -5.58 22.73 1.61
C MET A 247 -6.97 23.33 1.35
N ALA A 248 -7.11 24.65 1.51
CA ALA A 248 -8.36 25.36 1.22
C ALA A 248 -8.70 25.29 -0.27
N THR A 249 -7.72 25.51 -1.15
CA THR A 249 -7.89 25.40 -2.61
C THR A 249 -8.29 23.97 -3.00
N ALA A 250 -7.61 22.95 -2.45
CA ALA A 250 -7.91 21.55 -2.75
C ALA A 250 -9.33 21.14 -2.31
N ARG A 251 -9.83 21.72 -1.20
CA ARG A 251 -11.20 21.52 -0.73
C ARG A 251 -12.22 22.26 -1.59
N ASN A 252 -11.96 23.53 -1.91
CA ASN A 252 -12.88 24.37 -2.71
C ASN A 252 -13.01 23.87 -4.15
N LEU A 253 -11.95 23.28 -4.71
CA LEU A 253 -11.96 22.63 -6.02
C LEU A 253 -12.45 21.18 -5.96
N GLU A 254 -12.82 20.68 -4.77
CA GLU A 254 -13.25 19.30 -4.53
C GLU A 254 -12.33 18.26 -5.21
N LEU A 255 -11.01 18.43 -5.04
CA LEU A 255 -10.04 17.64 -5.82
C LEU A 255 -10.11 16.14 -5.50
N VAL A 256 -10.29 15.80 -4.22
CA VAL A 256 -10.28 14.41 -3.73
C VAL A 256 -11.55 14.06 -2.94
N THR A 257 -12.16 15.04 -2.30
CA THR A 257 -13.39 14.89 -1.53
C THR A 257 -14.28 16.08 -1.78
N ASN A 258 -15.58 15.85 -1.87
CA ASN A 258 -16.57 16.91 -1.95
C ASN A 258 -16.79 17.58 -0.58
N GLU A 259 -17.62 18.62 -0.55
CA GLU A 259 -17.97 19.36 0.68
C GLU A 259 -18.56 18.47 1.79
N LEU A 260 -19.25 17.39 1.41
CA LEU A 260 -19.85 16.40 2.32
C LEU A 260 -18.84 15.34 2.80
N GLY A 261 -17.57 15.43 2.40
CA GLY A 261 -16.52 14.48 2.76
C GLY A 261 -16.61 13.14 2.01
N LYS A 262 -17.42 13.06 0.95
CA LYS A 262 -17.52 11.88 0.09
C LYS A 262 -16.61 11.99 -1.13
N VAL A 263 -16.23 10.84 -1.67
CA VAL A 263 -15.48 10.72 -2.93
C VAL A 263 -16.41 10.78 -4.14
N GLU A 264 -17.71 10.57 -3.95
CA GLU A 264 -18.71 10.71 -5.01
C GLU A 264 -18.78 12.17 -5.49
N HIS A 265 -18.77 12.38 -6.81
CA HIS A 265 -18.89 13.69 -7.45
C HIS A 265 -17.75 14.70 -7.20
N CYS A 266 -16.57 14.25 -6.79
CA CYS A 266 -15.35 15.05 -6.74
C CYS A 266 -14.45 14.79 -7.98
N LEU A 267 -13.45 15.62 -8.27
CA LEU A 267 -12.59 15.46 -9.47
C LEU A 267 -11.94 14.06 -9.53
N TYR A 268 -11.35 13.63 -8.43
CA TYR A 268 -10.77 12.28 -8.31
C TYR A 268 -11.82 11.19 -8.52
N GLY A 269 -13.02 11.31 -7.95
CA GLY A 269 -14.10 10.33 -8.12
C GLY A 269 -14.58 10.21 -9.56
N VAL A 270 -14.57 11.32 -10.31
CA VAL A 270 -14.94 11.35 -11.74
C VAL A 270 -13.84 10.74 -12.63
N LEU A 271 -12.57 10.99 -12.32
CA LEU A 271 -11.44 10.51 -13.13
C LEU A 271 -11.00 9.08 -12.81
N ASN A 272 -11.35 8.56 -11.63
CA ASN A 272 -10.80 7.31 -11.15
C ASN A 272 -11.47 6.07 -11.77
N HIS A 273 -10.87 5.63 -12.88
CA HIS A 273 -11.14 4.33 -13.52
C HIS A 273 -9.93 3.39 -13.45
N THR A 274 -9.06 3.60 -12.47
CA THR A 274 -7.84 2.79 -12.30
C THR A 274 -8.19 1.35 -11.92
N LEU A 275 -7.40 0.40 -12.42
CA LEU A 275 -7.65 -1.04 -12.17
C LEU A 275 -6.81 -1.61 -11.03
N THR A 276 -5.75 -0.91 -10.62
CA THR A 276 -4.83 -1.36 -9.58
C THR A 276 -4.82 -0.35 -8.43
N PRO A 277 -4.64 -0.80 -7.18
CA PRO A 277 -4.49 0.10 -6.03
C PRO A 277 -3.30 1.06 -6.16
N GLY A 278 -2.22 0.65 -6.83
CA GLY A 278 -1.08 1.54 -7.13
C GLY A 278 -1.47 2.67 -8.07
N GLY A 279 -2.22 2.36 -9.14
CA GLY A 279 -2.75 3.38 -10.06
C GLY A 279 -3.69 4.36 -9.36
N ASP A 280 -4.55 3.87 -8.48
CA ASP A 280 -5.44 4.68 -7.65
C ASP A 280 -4.67 5.71 -6.79
N ARG A 281 -3.65 5.23 -6.07
CA ARG A 281 -2.76 6.06 -5.25
C ARG A 281 -2.01 7.10 -6.10
N LEU A 282 -1.50 6.69 -7.26
CA LEU A 282 -0.76 7.56 -8.17
C LEU A 282 -1.66 8.65 -8.78
N LEU A 283 -2.88 8.31 -9.21
CA LEU A 283 -3.85 9.28 -9.72
C LEU A 283 -4.16 10.35 -8.67
N ARG A 284 -4.43 9.91 -7.43
CA ARG A 284 -4.68 10.82 -6.32
C ARG A 284 -3.48 11.75 -6.06
N ALA A 285 -2.26 11.22 -6.10
CA ALA A 285 -1.04 12.01 -5.94
C ALA A 285 -0.89 13.05 -7.06
N ASN A 286 -1.06 12.65 -8.33
CA ASN A 286 -0.98 13.55 -9.49
C ASN A 286 -2.02 14.69 -9.44
N ILE A 287 -3.23 14.43 -8.92
CA ILE A 287 -4.27 15.47 -8.76
C ILE A 287 -3.86 16.49 -7.69
N LEU A 288 -3.24 16.04 -6.60
CA LEU A 288 -2.86 16.92 -5.48
C LEU A 288 -1.51 17.62 -5.68
N GLN A 289 -0.63 17.03 -6.48
CA GLN A 289 0.67 17.57 -6.86
C GLN A 289 0.88 17.42 -8.38
N PRO A 290 0.22 18.26 -9.19
CA PRO A 290 0.47 18.29 -10.62
C PRO A 290 1.95 18.63 -10.92
N PRO A 291 2.57 18.00 -11.92
CA PRO A 291 3.94 18.32 -12.33
C PRO A 291 4.01 19.74 -12.89
N CYS A 292 5.12 20.44 -12.64
CA CYS A 292 5.40 21.76 -13.23
C CYS A 292 6.26 21.68 -14.50
N ASP A 293 6.90 20.53 -14.74
CA ASP A 293 7.79 20.33 -15.89
C ASP A 293 7.00 20.04 -17.18
N LEU A 294 7.27 20.84 -18.22
CA LEU A 294 6.58 20.76 -19.50
C LEU A 294 6.89 19.44 -20.22
N ASN A 295 8.12 18.94 -20.12
CA ASN A 295 8.51 17.68 -20.77
C ASN A 295 7.74 16.49 -20.18
N THR A 296 7.64 16.45 -18.84
CA THR A 296 6.84 15.45 -18.11
C THR A 296 5.37 15.50 -18.54
N ILE A 297 4.80 16.70 -18.69
CA ILE A 297 3.39 16.86 -19.11
C ILE A 297 3.21 16.35 -20.54
N ASN A 298 4.03 16.79 -21.48
CA ASN A 298 3.91 16.41 -22.90
C ASN A 298 4.11 14.90 -23.09
N THR A 299 5.12 14.30 -22.44
CA THR A 299 5.36 12.86 -22.51
C THR A 299 4.13 12.05 -22.05
N ARG A 300 3.45 12.49 -20.99
CA ARG A 300 2.21 11.86 -20.51
C ARG A 300 1.05 12.04 -21.49
N LEU A 301 0.92 13.22 -22.09
CA LEU A 301 -0.12 13.50 -23.09
C LEU A 301 0.10 12.67 -24.36
N ASP A 302 1.33 12.53 -24.82
CA ASP A 302 1.67 11.71 -25.98
C ASP A 302 1.32 10.23 -25.75
N CYS A 303 1.49 9.71 -24.52
CA CYS A 303 1.07 8.36 -24.17
C CYS A 303 -0.44 8.19 -24.26
N ILE A 304 -1.20 9.21 -23.84
CA ILE A 304 -2.66 9.20 -23.91
C ILE A 304 -3.12 9.23 -25.36
N SER A 305 -2.51 10.07 -26.21
CA SER A 305 -2.80 10.13 -27.64
C SER A 305 -2.62 8.78 -28.32
N GLU A 306 -1.50 8.09 -28.05
CA GLU A 306 -1.26 6.74 -28.61
C GLU A 306 -2.30 5.70 -28.14
N LEU A 307 -2.73 5.76 -26.88
CA LEU A 307 -3.78 4.86 -26.37
C LEU A 307 -5.17 5.14 -26.97
N ILE A 308 -5.46 6.39 -27.32
CA ILE A 308 -6.72 6.77 -27.98
C ILE A 308 -6.71 6.30 -29.44
N GLU A 309 -5.58 6.44 -30.14
CA GLU A 309 -5.44 6.02 -31.54
C GLU A 309 -5.46 4.48 -31.68
N LYS A 310 -4.89 3.74 -30.72
CA LYS A 310 -4.78 2.28 -30.74
C LYS A 310 -5.73 1.64 -29.72
N GLU A 311 -7.02 1.55 -30.04
CA GLU A 311 -8.04 1.03 -29.13
C GLU A 311 -7.80 -0.43 -28.70
N GLU A 312 -7.29 -1.28 -29.60
CA GLU A 312 -6.95 -2.68 -29.27
C GLU A 312 -5.84 -2.77 -28.20
N LEU A 313 -4.80 -1.94 -28.33
CA LEU A 313 -3.72 -1.83 -27.34
C LEU A 313 -4.29 -1.44 -25.97
N PHE A 314 -5.20 -0.47 -25.93
CA PHE A 314 -5.84 -0.02 -24.70
C PHE A 314 -6.61 -1.16 -24.00
N TYR A 315 -7.46 -1.91 -24.71
CA TYR A 315 -8.20 -3.02 -24.09
C TYR A 315 -7.30 -4.18 -23.68
N ASN A 316 -6.26 -4.48 -24.45
CA ASN A 316 -5.28 -5.51 -24.10
C ASN A 316 -4.51 -5.15 -22.83
N LEU A 317 -3.99 -3.92 -22.74
CA LEU A 317 -3.34 -3.41 -21.52
C LEU A 317 -4.29 -3.43 -20.33
N LYS A 318 -5.53 -2.97 -20.52
CA LYS A 318 -6.57 -2.99 -19.48
C LYS A 318 -6.84 -4.40 -18.96
N SER A 319 -6.93 -5.39 -19.85
CA SER A 319 -7.14 -6.80 -19.51
C SER A 319 -5.98 -7.41 -18.72
N VAL A 320 -4.74 -7.07 -19.08
CA VAL A 320 -3.54 -7.57 -18.41
C VAL A 320 -3.35 -6.87 -17.06
N ILE A 321 -3.39 -5.54 -17.01
CA ILE A 321 -3.22 -4.73 -15.79
C ILE A 321 -4.29 -5.08 -14.75
N GLY A 322 -5.53 -5.34 -15.17
CA GLY A 322 -6.62 -5.73 -14.26
C GLY A 322 -6.41 -7.06 -13.54
N LYS A 323 -5.43 -7.88 -13.94
CA LYS A 323 -5.07 -9.15 -13.29
C LYS A 323 -3.95 -9.00 -12.25
N PHE A 324 -3.28 -7.85 -12.20
CA PHE A 324 -2.23 -7.60 -11.21
C PHE A 324 -2.84 -7.46 -9.81
N VAL A 325 -2.15 -8.05 -8.83
CA VAL A 325 -2.40 -7.79 -7.41
C VAL A 325 -1.74 -6.47 -7.00
N ASP A 326 -1.96 -6.00 -5.77
CA ASP A 326 -1.25 -4.82 -5.24
C ASP A 326 0.25 -5.12 -5.09
N THR A 327 1.02 -4.78 -6.12
CA THR A 327 2.46 -5.07 -6.23
C THR A 327 3.28 -4.27 -5.23
N GLU A 328 2.92 -3.03 -4.95
CA GLU A 328 3.62 -2.21 -3.94
C GLU A 328 3.49 -2.85 -2.55
N ASN A 329 2.27 -3.28 -2.18
CA ASN A 329 2.03 -3.97 -0.91
C ASN A 329 2.73 -5.32 -0.86
N LEU A 330 2.72 -6.07 -1.96
CA LEU A 330 3.46 -7.33 -2.06
C LEU A 330 4.96 -7.12 -1.83
N LEU A 331 5.57 -6.13 -2.51
CA LEU A 331 6.99 -5.79 -2.33
C LEU A 331 7.27 -5.38 -0.88
N SER A 332 6.41 -4.55 -0.28
CA SER A 332 6.57 -4.13 1.12
C SER A 332 6.61 -5.33 2.06
N LEU A 333 5.71 -6.30 1.87
CA LEU A 333 5.65 -7.51 2.69
C LEU A 333 6.81 -8.47 2.46
N CYS A 334 7.43 -8.46 1.29
CA CYS A 334 8.64 -9.24 1.01
C CYS A 334 9.89 -8.63 1.66
N VAL A 335 9.90 -7.31 1.85
CA VAL A 335 11.05 -6.56 2.35
C VAL A 335 11.01 -6.37 3.88
N GLN A 336 9.82 -6.40 4.48
CA GLN A 336 9.65 -6.37 5.93
C GLN A 336 9.98 -7.74 6.55
N ILE A 337 11.00 -7.77 7.39
CA ILE A 337 11.45 -8.93 8.15
C ILE A 337 10.89 -8.81 9.59
N PRO A 338 9.92 -9.64 9.98
CA PRO A 338 9.41 -9.69 11.35
C PRO A 338 10.51 -10.17 12.31
N LYS A 339 10.56 -9.62 13.52
CA LYS A 339 11.50 -10.07 14.56
C LYS A 339 11.09 -11.39 15.22
N GLU A 340 9.80 -11.69 15.21
CA GLU A 340 9.23 -12.92 15.75
C GLU A 340 8.45 -13.66 14.66
N GLU A 341 8.74 -14.95 14.52
CA GLU A 341 8.04 -15.82 13.57
C GLU A 341 6.80 -16.43 14.21
N ASN A 342 5.64 -16.05 13.67
CA ASN A 342 4.36 -16.61 14.06
C ASN A 342 3.75 -17.35 12.87
N VAL A 343 2.84 -18.31 13.12
CA VAL A 343 2.15 -19.08 12.06
C VAL A 343 1.49 -18.17 11.03
N ARG A 344 0.90 -17.04 11.47
CA ARG A 344 0.31 -16.03 10.60
C ARG A 344 1.32 -15.37 9.67
N SER A 345 2.55 -15.15 10.14
CA SER A 345 3.64 -14.63 9.32
C SER A 345 4.05 -15.64 8.25
N CYS A 346 4.20 -16.92 8.64
CA CYS A 346 4.50 -18.02 7.73
C CYS A 346 3.42 -18.15 6.64
N GLU A 347 2.14 -18.16 7.03
CA GLU A 347 1.01 -18.17 6.10
C GLU A 347 1.06 -16.99 5.12
N GLN A 348 1.38 -15.80 5.61
CA GLN A 348 1.49 -14.59 4.78
C GLN A 348 2.67 -14.69 3.81
N LYS A 349 3.84 -15.19 4.23
CA LYS A 349 5.00 -15.41 3.36
C LYS A 349 4.66 -16.36 2.20
N ILE A 350 3.99 -17.48 2.48
CA ILE A 350 3.52 -18.42 1.44
C ILE A 350 2.58 -17.72 0.45
N ALA A 351 1.60 -16.97 0.98
CA ALA A 351 0.67 -16.22 0.14
C ALA A 351 1.39 -15.18 -0.74
N ASN A 352 2.39 -14.48 -0.19
CA ASN A 352 3.20 -13.50 -0.91
C ASN A 352 3.97 -14.17 -2.05
N VAL A 353 4.57 -15.35 -1.83
CA VAL A 353 5.29 -16.07 -2.89
C VAL A 353 4.36 -16.50 -4.02
N ILE A 354 3.14 -16.97 -3.70
CA ILE A 354 2.11 -17.29 -4.72
C ILE A 354 1.72 -16.03 -5.51
N CYS A 355 1.49 -14.91 -4.83
CA CYS A 355 1.20 -13.63 -5.47
C CYS A 355 2.36 -13.15 -6.35
N MET A 356 3.60 -13.32 -5.90
CA MET A 356 4.81 -12.96 -6.64
C MET A 356 4.94 -13.80 -7.90
N LYS A 357 4.72 -15.12 -7.81
CA LYS A 357 4.63 -16.00 -8.98
C LYS A 357 3.60 -15.50 -9.99
N HIS A 358 2.38 -15.19 -9.53
CA HIS A 358 1.30 -14.69 -10.37
C HIS A 358 1.68 -13.36 -11.05
N THR A 359 2.24 -12.40 -10.32
CA THR A 359 2.73 -11.13 -10.89
C THR A 359 3.80 -11.36 -11.95
N LEU A 360 4.76 -12.25 -11.71
CA LEU A 360 5.84 -12.54 -12.67
C LEU A 360 5.32 -13.24 -13.93
N GLU A 361 4.31 -14.11 -13.83
CA GLU A 361 3.64 -14.69 -14.99
C GLU A 361 2.96 -13.63 -15.86
N LEU A 362 2.48 -12.54 -15.27
CA LEU A 362 1.83 -11.43 -15.98
C LEU A 362 2.81 -10.43 -16.63
N VAL A 363 4.09 -10.45 -16.25
CA VAL A 363 5.13 -9.58 -16.85
C VAL A 363 5.28 -9.86 -18.35
N LYS A 364 5.31 -11.13 -18.77
CA LYS A 364 5.46 -11.51 -20.19
C LYS A 364 4.30 -11.02 -21.07
N PRO A 365 3.02 -11.26 -20.72
CA PRO A 365 1.89 -10.65 -21.43
C PRO A 365 1.96 -9.12 -21.50
N LEU A 366 2.34 -8.46 -20.40
CA LEU A 366 2.42 -7.00 -20.35
C LEU A 366 3.51 -6.46 -21.30
N HIS A 367 4.69 -7.08 -21.27
CA HIS A 367 5.79 -6.80 -22.18
C HIS A 367 5.37 -6.96 -23.65
N ASN A 368 4.66 -8.05 -23.97
CA ASN A 368 4.20 -8.30 -25.34
C ASN A 368 3.19 -7.25 -25.82
N CYS A 369 2.29 -6.77 -24.95
CA CYS A 369 1.36 -5.69 -25.29
C CYS A 369 2.11 -4.40 -25.66
N LEU A 370 3.19 -4.08 -24.94
CA LEU A 370 3.97 -2.84 -25.14
C LEU A 370 4.88 -2.88 -26.37
N SER A 371 5.09 -4.04 -27.00
CA SER A 371 5.96 -4.19 -28.17
C SER A 371 5.55 -3.35 -29.39
N SER A 372 4.26 -3.01 -29.48
CA SER A 372 3.66 -2.24 -30.59
C SER A 372 3.59 -0.72 -30.32
N CYS A 373 4.06 -0.27 -29.14
CA CYS A 373 4.05 1.12 -28.76
C CYS A 373 5.21 1.87 -29.42
N SER A 374 5.05 3.16 -29.66
CA SER A 374 6.05 4.03 -30.29
C SER A 374 6.53 5.13 -29.36
N ASN A 375 5.72 5.51 -28.36
CA ASN A 375 6.07 6.54 -27.39
C ASN A 375 7.30 6.17 -26.55
N GLY A 376 8.16 7.16 -26.29
CA GLY A 376 9.37 7.01 -25.48
C GLY A 376 9.11 6.41 -24.09
N LEU A 377 8.04 6.80 -23.41
CA LEU A 377 7.74 6.30 -22.05
C LEU A 377 7.30 4.83 -22.06
N PHE A 378 6.46 4.43 -23.03
CA PHE A 378 6.10 3.01 -23.19
C PHE A 378 7.29 2.16 -23.62
N GLN A 379 8.19 2.70 -24.44
CA GLN A 379 9.44 2.05 -24.82
C GLN A 379 10.39 1.86 -23.63
N THR A 380 10.47 2.84 -22.73
CA THR A 380 11.21 2.70 -21.47
C THR A 380 10.61 1.56 -20.63
N TYR A 381 9.28 1.50 -20.47
CA TYR A 381 8.64 0.40 -19.75
C TYR A 381 8.87 -0.96 -20.40
N PHE A 382 8.84 -1.03 -21.74
CA PHE A 382 9.16 -2.24 -22.48
C PHE A 382 10.59 -2.73 -22.16
N ARG A 383 11.58 -1.84 -22.17
CA ARG A 383 12.98 -2.16 -21.81
C ARG A 383 13.13 -2.61 -20.37
N ILE A 384 12.46 -1.95 -19.42
CA ILE A 384 12.50 -2.34 -18.00
C ILE A 384 11.92 -3.75 -17.82
N LEU A 385 10.82 -4.07 -18.49
CA LEU A 385 10.19 -5.39 -18.41
C LEU A 385 10.97 -6.48 -19.14
N SER A 386 11.97 -6.13 -19.96
CA SER A 386 12.87 -7.06 -20.65
C SER A 386 14.00 -7.60 -19.76
N ASP A 387 14.07 -7.16 -18.51
CA ASP A 387 15.15 -7.53 -17.59
C ASP A 387 15.18 -9.03 -17.28
N GLU A 388 16.33 -9.68 -17.51
CA GLU A 388 16.56 -11.10 -17.23
C GLU A 388 16.33 -11.48 -15.76
N ARG A 389 16.41 -10.52 -14.82
CA ARG A 389 16.16 -10.76 -13.39
C ARG A 389 14.77 -11.33 -13.16
N PHE A 390 13.77 -10.95 -13.96
CA PHE A 390 12.41 -11.51 -13.86
C PHE A 390 12.38 -13.01 -14.20
N LEU A 391 13.14 -13.43 -15.21
CA LEU A 391 13.24 -14.85 -15.60
C LEU A 391 13.96 -15.66 -14.51
N LYS A 392 15.11 -15.17 -14.02
CA LYS A 392 15.88 -15.81 -12.93
C LYS A 392 15.03 -15.98 -11.67
N LEU A 393 14.21 -14.97 -11.34
CA LEU A 393 13.28 -15.05 -10.21
C LEU A 393 12.15 -16.06 -10.46
N GLN A 394 11.58 -16.08 -11.67
CA GLN A 394 10.56 -17.06 -12.05
C GLN A 394 11.08 -18.50 -11.96
N GLU A 395 12.32 -18.76 -12.39
CA GLU A 395 12.98 -20.07 -12.29
C GLU A 395 13.18 -20.51 -10.84
N LYS A 396 13.69 -19.62 -9.99
CA LYS A 396 13.85 -19.89 -8.54
C LYS A 396 12.52 -20.26 -7.88
N ILE A 397 11.47 -19.49 -8.13
CA ILE A 397 10.13 -19.79 -7.60
C ILE A 397 9.63 -21.13 -8.14
N SER A 398 9.81 -21.38 -9.44
CA SER A 398 9.37 -22.61 -10.09
C SER A 398 10.11 -23.86 -9.62
N LEU A 399 11.26 -23.73 -8.95
CA LEU A 399 11.97 -24.86 -8.35
C LEU A 399 11.22 -25.42 -7.12
N VAL A 400 10.67 -24.54 -6.29
CA VAL A 400 10.01 -24.88 -5.01
C VAL A 400 8.49 -24.96 -5.14
N ILE A 401 7.88 -24.02 -5.86
CA ILE A 401 6.42 -23.88 -5.97
C ILE A 401 5.85 -24.77 -7.07
N HIS A 402 4.71 -25.39 -6.81
CA HIS A 402 3.95 -26.18 -7.77
C HIS A 402 3.42 -25.32 -8.92
N THR A 403 3.34 -25.88 -10.12
CA THR A 403 2.85 -25.17 -11.32
C THR A 403 1.40 -24.69 -11.15
N ASP A 404 0.59 -25.48 -10.47
CA ASP A 404 -0.84 -25.20 -10.29
C ASP A 404 -1.14 -24.24 -9.12
N ALA A 405 -0.13 -23.93 -8.29
CA ALA A 405 -0.27 -22.95 -7.23
C ALA A 405 -0.51 -21.57 -7.87
N ARG A 406 -1.74 -21.09 -7.81
CA ARG A 406 -2.19 -19.83 -8.42
C ARG A 406 -2.96 -19.00 -7.41
N TRP A 407 -2.90 -17.69 -7.60
CA TRP A 407 -3.75 -16.79 -6.84
C TRP A 407 -5.22 -17.01 -7.22
N GLN A 408 -6.08 -17.22 -6.22
CA GLN A 408 -7.52 -17.41 -6.41
C GLN A 408 -8.31 -16.53 -5.45
N LYS A 409 -9.51 -16.11 -5.86
CA LYS A 409 -10.40 -15.34 -4.99
C LYS A 409 -11.10 -16.29 -4.00
N GLY A 410 -11.24 -15.84 -2.76
CA GLY A 410 -11.93 -16.56 -1.69
C GLY A 410 -10.98 -17.20 -0.68
N VAL A 411 -11.38 -17.19 0.60
CA VAL A 411 -10.52 -17.64 1.71
C VAL A 411 -10.19 -19.13 1.63
N LEU A 412 -11.19 -19.98 1.38
CA LEU A 412 -11.01 -21.42 1.28
C LEU A 412 -10.13 -21.81 0.09
N ASN A 413 -10.38 -21.21 -1.08
CA ASN A 413 -9.56 -21.44 -2.27
C ASN A 413 -8.10 -21.05 -2.02
N MET A 414 -7.86 -19.89 -1.40
CA MET A 414 -6.50 -19.49 -1.03
C MET A 414 -5.87 -20.43 0.01
N HIS A 415 -6.61 -20.94 0.98
CA HIS A 415 -6.07 -21.94 1.92
C HIS A 415 -5.62 -23.21 1.18
N MET A 416 -6.41 -23.70 0.23
CA MET A 416 -6.00 -24.85 -0.58
C MET A 416 -4.72 -24.53 -1.36
N GLN A 417 -4.66 -23.37 -2.02
CA GLN A 417 -3.47 -22.96 -2.78
C GLN A 417 -2.22 -22.83 -1.90
N LYS A 418 -2.36 -22.32 -0.66
CA LYS A 418 -1.25 -22.23 0.31
C LYS A 418 -0.81 -23.61 0.80
N CYS A 419 -1.76 -24.49 1.13
CA CYS A 419 -1.48 -25.84 1.64
C CYS A 419 -0.65 -26.67 0.64
N PHE A 420 -1.01 -26.59 -0.65
CA PHE A 420 -0.37 -27.34 -1.73
C PHE A 420 0.62 -26.50 -2.55
N ALA A 421 1.12 -25.38 -1.98
CA ALA A 421 1.99 -24.45 -2.70
C ALA A 421 3.34 -25.08 -3.08
N VAL A 422 4.00 -25.76 -2.14
CA VAL A 422 5.31 -26.42 -2.35
C VAL A 422 5.11 -27.73 -3.13
N LYS A 423 5.98 -28.04 -4.11
CA LYS A 423 5.88 -29.28 -4.89
C LYS A 423 5.88 -30.55 -4.01
N PRO A 424 5.18 -31.63 -4.43
CA PRO A 424 5.24 -32.91 -3.74
C PRO A 424 6.63 -33.52 -3.83
N ASN A 425 6.94 -34.45 -2.92
CA ASN A 425 8.20 -35.19 -2.82
C ASN A 425 9.44 -34.33 -2.48
N ILE A 426 9.27 -33.06 -2.13
CA ILE A 426 10.36 -32.24 -1.56
C ILE A 426 10.60 -32.63 -0.08
N ASN A 427 9.53 -32.93 0.65
CA ASN A 427 9.59 -33.30 2.06
C ASN A 427 8.49 -34.31 2.40
N GLY A 428 8.88 -35.52 2.79
CA GLY A 428 7.93 -36.59 3.09
C GLY A 428 7.00 -36.28 4.26
N LEU A 429 7.47 -35.55 5.28
CA LEU A 429 6.63 -35.16 6.42
C LEU A 429 5.56 -34.14 5.99
N LEU A 430 5.92 -33.19 5.12
CA LEU A 430 4.97 -32.19 4.59
C LEU A 430 3.86 -32.89 3.78
N ASP A 431 4.22 -33.90 3.00
CA ASP A 431 3.26 -34.66 2.20
C ASP A 431 2.34 -35.52 3.06
N VAL A 432 2.83 -36.05 4.19
CA VAL A 432 2.00 -36.74 5.19
C VAL A 432 1.01 -35.78 5.84
N ALA A 433 1.47 -34.60 6.28
CA ALA A 433 0.60 -33.57 6.88
C ALA A 433 -0.49 -33.10 5.90
N ARG A 434 -0.13 -32.90 4.62
CA ARG A 434 -1.09 -32.57 3.54
C ARG A 434 -2.14 -33.65 3.32
N ARG A 435 -1.74 -34.92 3.35
CA ARG A 435 -2.68 -36.05 3.23
C ARG A 435 -3.68 -36.05 4.39
N ALA A 436 -3.19 -35.89 5.62
CA ALA A 436 -4.04 -35.81 6.80
C ALA A 436 -5.03 -34.62 6.74
N TYR A 437 -4.59 -33.48 6.20
CA TYR A 437 -5.47 -32.33 5.94
C TYR A 437 -6.55 -32.66 4.90
N SER A 438 -6.18 -33.26 3.76
CA SER A 438 -7.14 -33.65 2.71
C SER A 438 -8.17 -34.65 3.22
N GLU A 439 -7.75 -35.66 3.99
CA GLU A 439 -8.64 -36.62 4.63
C GLU A 439 -9.61 -35.91 5.58
N SER A 440 -9.11 -35.02 6.44
CA SER A 440 -9.96 -34.27 7.39
C SER A 440 -10.98 -33.37 6.68
N VAL A 441 -10.64 -32.78 5.53
CA VAL A 441 -11.57 -31.98 4.73
C VAL A 441 -12.62 -32.85 4.02
N ASN A 442 -12.23 -34.06 3.59
CA ASN A 442 -13.17 -35.04 3.04
C ASN A 442 -14.16 -35.51 4.13
N ASP A 443 -13.68 -35.78 5.34
CA ASP A 443 -14.50 -36.15 6.49
C ASP A 443 -15.58 -35.09 6.81
N VAL A 444 -15.27 -33.79 6.65
CA VAL A 444 -16.27 -32.71 6.79
C VAL A 444 -17.40 -32.90 5.80
N SER A 445 -17.06 -33.17 4.54
CA SER A 445 -18.04 -33.33 3.47
C SER A 445 -18.89 -34.58 3.71
N ASP A 446 -18.30 -35.65 4.24
CA ASP A 446 -18.99 -36.91 4.48
C ASP A 446 -19.90 -36.86 5.71
N ILE A 447 -19.49 -36.19 6.80
CA ILE A 447 -20.38 -35.90 7.94
C ILE A 447 -21.60 -35.09 7.49
N VAL A 448 -21.41 -34.07 6.66
CA VAL A 448 -22.54 -33.24 6.19
C VAL A 448 -23.48 -34.04 5.29
N LYS A 449 -22.96 -34.90 4.40
CA LYS A 449 -23.80 -35.83 3.60
C LYS A 449 -24.55 -36.83 4.47
N GLN A 450 -23.92 -37.34 5.53
CA GLN A 450 -24.56 -38.28 6.45
C GLN A 450 -25.71 -37.60 7.21
N LEU A 451 -25.51 -36.38 7.69
CA LEU A 451 -26.55 -35.57 8.35
C LEU A 451 -27.69 -35.20 7.38
N GLU A 452 -27.37 -34.89 6.13
CA GLU A 452 -28.36 -34.64 5.08
C GLU A 452 -29.27 -35.86 4.87
N LYS A 453 -28.68 -37.07 4.77
CA LYS A 453 -29.44 -38.32 4.64
C LYS A 453 -30.26 -38.65 5.89
N GLN A 454 -29.68 -38.46 7.08
CA GLN A 454 -30.33 -38.82 8.35
C GLN A 454 -31.55 -37.94 8.66
N TYR A 455 -31.45 -36.63 8.41
CA TYR A 455 -32.50 -35.68 8.75
C TYR A 455 -33.36 -35.25 7.55
N ASN A 456 -32.99 -35.70 6.35
CA ASN A 456 -33.63 -35.36 5.07
C ASN A 456 -33.81 -33.83 4.95
N LEU A 457 -32.69 -33.11 5.11
CA LEU A 457 -32.58 -31.66 5.05
C LEU A 457 -31.51 -31.29 4.02
N PRO A 458 -31.73 -30.27 3.17
CA PRO A 458 -30.73 -29.83 2.18
C PRO A 458 -29.60 -29.08 2.89
N LEU A 459 -28.53 -29.78 3.25
CA LEU A 459 -27.38 -29.22 3.95
C LEU A 459 -26.29 -28.85 2.94
N GLN A 460 -25.71 -27.66 3.10
CA GLN A 460 -24.58 -27.19 2.31
C GLN A 460 -23.39 -26.90 3.23
N VAL A 461 -22.18 -27.16 2.73
CA VAL A 461 -20.95 -26.81 3.46
C VAL A 461 -20.62 -25.34 3.17
N GLY A 462 -20.63 -24.53 4.22
CA GLY A 462 -20.09 -23.17 4.20
C GLY A 462 -18.71 -23.12 4.85
N TYR A 463 -17.89 -22.12 4.48
CA TYR A 463 -16.61 -21.87 5.13
C TYR A 463 -16.47 -20.39 5.50
N SER A 464 -15.92 -20.12 6.69
CA SER A 464 -15.59 -18.79 7.18
C SER A 464 -14.25 -18.80 7.88
N SER A 465 -13.44 -17.74 7.71
CA SER A 465 -12.12 -17.61 8.37
C SER A 465 -12.17 -17.68 9.89
N VAL A 466 -13.27 -17.20 10.50
CA VAL A 466 -13.43 -17.16 11.96
C VAL A 466 -14.03 -18.46 12.50
N ARG A 467 -14.97 -19.06 11.78
CA ARG A 467 -15.75 -20.21 12.27
C ARG A 467 -15.27 -21.56 11.73
N GLY A 468 -14.41 -21.56 10.71
CA GLY A 468 -14.06 -22.76 9.95
C GLY A 468 -15.22 -23.22 9.04
N PHE A 469 -15.32 -24.53 8.84
CA PHE A 469 -16.43 -25.16 8.13
C PHE A 469 -17.69 -25.13 9.00
N PHE A 470 -18.82 -24.80 8.40
CA PHE A 470 -20.13 -24.77 9.05
C PHE A 470 -21.21 -25.23 8.09
N ILE A 471 -22.39 -25.53 8.62
CA ILE A 471 -23.52 -26.03 7.85
C ILE A 471 -24.43 -24.85 7.48
N GLN A 472 -24.82 -24.79 6.22
CA GLN A 472 -25.79 -23.84 5.67
C GLN A 472 -27.04 -24.58 5.23
N ILE A 473 -28.20 -24.11 5.65
CA ILE A 473 -29.50 -24.67 5.28
C ILE A 473 -30.30 -23.57 4.59
N PRO A 474 -30.67 -23.73 3.30
CA PRO A 474 -31.48 -22.75 2.60
C PRO A 474 -32.87 -22.62 3.22
N CYS A 475 -33.25 -21.41 3.65
CA CYS A 475 -34.55 -21.16 4.30
C CYS A 475 -35.75 -21.49 3.40
N LYS A 476 -35.58 -21.39 2.08
CA LYS A 476 -36.64 -21.63 1.08
C LYS A 476 -37.14 -23.09 1.06
N LEU A 477 -36.32 -24.02 1.52
CA LEU A 477 -36.58 -25.45 1.49
C LEU A 477 -36.97 -26.01 2.86
N LEU A 478 -37.03 -25.16 3.88
CA LEU A 478 -37.45 -25.50 5.23
C LEU A 478 -38.94 -25.20 5.39
N SER A 479 -39.74 -26.24 5.64
CA SER A 479 -41.14 -26.07 6.07
C SER A 479 -41.18 -25.25 7.37
N PRO A 480 -42.09 -24.26 7.52
CA PRO A 480 -42.13 -23.38 8.69
C PRO A 480 -42.38 -24.06 10.04
N GLN A 481 -42.70 -25.36 10.05
CA GLN A 481 -43.00 -26.18 11.24
C GLN A 481 -41.96 -27.27 11.56
N LYS A 482 -40.85 -27.40 10.80
CA LYS A 482 -39.77 -28.35 11.16
C LYS A 482 -38.83 -27.71 12.19
N GLU A 483 -38.91 -28.14 13.44
CA GLU A 483 -37.86 -27.86 14.43
C GLU A 483 -36.56 -28.53 14.00
N LEU A 484 -35.46 -27.79 14.14
CA LEU A 484 -34.13 -28.33 13.82
C LEU A 484 -33.72 -29.34 14.90
N PRO A 485 -33.15 -30.49 14.53
CA PRO A 485 -32.63 -31.46 15.49
C PRO A 485 -31.66 -30.83 16.49
N SER A 486 -31.68 -31.30 17.74
CA SER A 486 -30.81 -30.83 18.83
C SER A 486 -29.31 -31.01 18.58
N VAL A 487 -28.95 -31.82 17.58
CA VAL A 487 -27.57 -32.03 17.11
C VAL A 487 -26.98 -30.75 16.50
N PHE A 488 -27.82 -29.85 15.99
CA PHE A 488 -27.39 -28.57 15.44
C PHE A 488 -27.20 -27.53 16.53
N LEU A 489 -25.96 -27.15 16.76
CA LEU A 489 -25.52 -26.13 17.71
C LEU A 489 -25.37 -24.77 17.01
N LYS A 490 -25.42 -23.68 17.80
CA LYS A 490 -25.17 -22.29 17.37
C LYS A 490 -25.98 -21.88 16.12
N VAL A 491 -27.28 -22.17 16.14
CA VAL A 491 -28.19 -21.90 15.03
C VAL A 491 -28.46 -20.40 14.90
N ASN A 492 -27.97 -19.79 13.83
CA ASN A 492 -28.23 -18.39 13.48
C ASN A 492 -29.07 -18.31 12.20
N LYS A 493 -30.17 -17.55 12.23
CA LYS A 493 -31.04 -17.35 11.07
C LYS A 493 -30.68 -16.05 10.35
N TYR A 494 -30.33 -16.14 9.08
CA TYR A 494 -30.20 -15.01 8.16
C TYR A 494 -31.35 -15.01 7.16
N LYS A 495 -31.53 -13.91 6.42
CA LYS A 495 -32.68 -13.72 5.51
C LYS A 495 -32.91 -14.90 4.53
N ASN A 496 -31.85 -15.52 4.03
CA ASN A 496 -31.93 -16.60 3.03
C ASN A 496 -31.41 -17.97 3.51
N PHE A 497 -30.63 -18.00 4.60
CA PHE A 497 -29.95 -19.21 5.07
C PHE A 497 -29.98 -19.29 6.60
N ILE A 498 -30.11 -20.51 7.12
CA ILE A 498 -29.82 -20.84 8.51
C ILE A 498 -28.40 -21.40 8.56
N THR A 499 -27.57 -20.89 9.46
CA THR A 499 -26.22 -21.42 9.68
C THR A 499 -26.17 -22.12 11.02
N CYS A 500 -25.59 -23.31 11.07
CA CYS A 500 -25.40 -24.10 12.28
C CYS A 500 -24.08 -24.87 12.23
N THR A 501 -23.70 -25.46 13.36
CA THR A 501 -22.49 -26.29 13.52
C THR A 501 -22.86 -27.53 14.35
N THR A 502 -22.07 -28.60 14.31
CA THR A 502 -22.23 -29.76 15.18
C THR A 502 -20.99 -29.92 16.07
N GLU A 503 -21.07 -30.71 17.14
CA GLU A 503 -19.91 -30.97 18.01
C GLU A 503 -18.76 -31.66 17.24
N ASP A 504 -19.09 -32.64 16.41
CA ASP A 504 -18.11 -33.34 15.56
C ASP A 504 -17.43 -32.40 14.58
N LEU A 505 -18.19 -31.47 13.99
CA LEU A 505 -17.65 -30.48 13.06
C LEU A 505 -16.73 -29.48 13.77
N ILE A 506 -17.00 -29.14 15.05
CA ILE A 506 -16.11 -28.29 15.84
C ILE A 506 -14.78 -29.00 16.09
N LYS A 507 -14.81 -30.27 16.53
CA LYS A 507 -13.58 -31.07 16.75
C LYS A 507 -12.77 -31.23 15.46
N LEU A 508 -13.45 -31.45 14.34
CA LEU A 508 -12.81 -31.60 13.03
C LEU A 508 -12.21 -30.27 12.54
N ASN A 509 -12.88 -29.15 12.77
CA ASN A 509 -12.33 -27.81 12.48
C ASN A 509 -11.05 -27.52 13.29
N ASP A 510 -11.01 -27.91 14.57
CA ASP A 510 -9.81 -27.76 15.39
C ASP A 510 -8.64 -28.59 14.85
N ARG A 511 -8.89 -29.86 14.51
CA ARG A 511 -7.89 -30.73 13.87
C ARG A 511 -7.40 -30.20 12.52
N ILE A 512 -8.30 -29.68 11.69
CA ILE A 512 -7.96 -29.05 10.41
C ILE A 512 -7.07 -27.84 10.62
N ARG A 513 -7.38 -27.01 11.61
CA ARG A 513 -6.59 -25.80 11.94
C ARG A 513 -5.19 -26.16 12.43
N GLU A 514 -5.05 -27.16 13.28
CA GLU A 514 -3.75 -27.66 13.74
C GLU A 514 -2.92 -28.20 12.58
N SER A 515 -3.53 -29.03 11.72
CA SER A 515 -2.86 -29.58 10.52
C SER A 515 -2.40 -28.45 9.58
N LEU A 516 -3.24 -27.43 9.37
CA LEU A 516 -2.85 -26.26 8.56
C LEU A 516 -1.69 -25.48 9.16
N ASN A 517 -1.68 -25.28 10.48
CA ASN A 517 -0.59 -24.57 11.15
C ASN A 517 0.74 -25.30 10.99
N GLU A 518 0.75 -26.63 11.14
CA GLU A 518 1.93 -27.46 10.92
C GLU A 518 2.41 -27.36 9.46
N ILE A 519 1.50 -27.48 8.48
CA ILE A 519 1.81 -27.34 7.06
C ILE A 519 2.45 -25.97 6.77
N TYR A 520 1.93 -24.89 7.34
CA TYR A 520 2.47 -23.54 7.14
C TYR A 520 3.87 -23.38 7.73
N LEU A 521 4.10 -23.86 8.96
CA LEU A 521 5.43 -23.82 9.60
C LEU A 521 6.46 -24.64 8.81
N MET A 522 6.09 -25.83 8.36
CA MET A 522 6.96 -26.69 7.56
C MET A 522 7.23 -26.13 6.17
N SER A 523 6.23 -25.50 5.55
CA SER A 523 6.39 -24.88 4.23
C SER A 523 7.29 -23.65 4.32
N ASP A 524 7.24 -22.87 5.41
CA ASP A 524 8.07 -21.66 5.58
C ASP A 524 9.58 -21.94 5.51
N PHE A 525 10.00 -23.11 5.98
CA PHE A 525 11.40 -23.56 5.89
C PHE A 525 11.96 -23.48 4.46
N PHE A 526 11.13 -23.75 3.45
CA PHE A 526 11.54 -23.71 2.05
C PHE A 526 11.57 -22.31 1.45
N PHE A 527 10.94 -21.33 2.10
CA PHE A 527 10.89 -19.94 1.65
C PHE A 527 11.96 -19.05 2.30
N VAL A 528 12.51 -19.45 3.46
CA VAL A 528 13.51 -18.67 4.21
C VAL A 528 14.95 -19.11 3.92
N LYS A 529 15.20 -20.38 3.60
CA LYS A 529 16.56 -20.96 3.55
C LYS A 529 17.12 -21.29 2.16
N LYS A 530 16.38 -21.04 1.08
CA LYS A 530 16.81 -21.26 -0.32
C LYS A 530 16.36 -20.10 -1.18
#